data_AF-A0A1Q7FXA4-F1
#
_entry.id   AF-A0A1Q7FXA4-F1
#
_cell.length_a   1.000
_cell.length_b   1.000
_cell.length_c   1.000
_cell.angle_alpha   90.00
_cell.angle_beta   90.00
_cell.angle_gamma   90.00
#
_symmetry.space_group_name_H-M   'P 1'
#
loop_
_entity.id
_entity.type
_entity.pdbx_description
1 polymer ?
#
loop_
_entity_poly.entity_id
_entity_poly.type
_entity_poly.pdbx_seq_one_letter_code
_entity_poly.pdbx_strand_id
1 'polypeptide(L)' 'MRSDLHPRLTVEVRLLPDPCLWCWEIRDAERGDLVESSWAGEWTAYDSADEAYSAGRRRLSRLARR' A
#
# COMPACT_ATOMS: atom_id res chain seq x y z
N MET A 1 -23.17 -19.92 0.11
CA MET A 1 -22.67 -18.73 -0.61
C MET A 1 -21.35 -18.31 0.01
N ARG A 2 -20.23 -18.78 -0.54
CA ARG A 2 -18.91 -18.23 -0.22
C ARG A 2 -18.60 -17.29 -1.36
N SER A 3 -18.76 -15.98 -1.15
CA SER A 3 -18.36 -15.02 -2.16
C SER A 3 -16.84 -15.06 -2.25
N ASP A 4 -16.32 -15.48 -3.40
CA ASP A 4 -14.93 -15.40 -3.81
C ASP A 4 -14.50 -13.92 -3.99
N LEU A 5 -14.61 -13.12 -2.91
CA LEU A 5 -14.10 -11.76 -2.88
C LEU A 5 -12.61 -11.86 -2.60
N HIS A 6 -11.81 -12.05 -3.65
CA HIS A 6 -10.45 -11.53 -3.56
C HIS A 6 -10.59 -10.05 -3.20
N PRO A 7 -10.10 -9.61 -2.02
CA PRO A 7 -10.17 -8.20 -1.66
C PRO A 7 -9.53 -7.42 -2.81
N ARG A 8 -10.24 -6.42 -3.34
CA ARG A 8 -9.73 -5.57 -4.41
C ARG A 8 -8.65 -4.68 -3.82
N LEU A 9 -7.46 -5.24 -3.63
CA LEU A 9 -6.36 -4.52 -3.00
C LEU A 9 -5.82 -3.45 -3.95
N THR A 10 -5.72 -2.23 -3.46
CA THR A 10 -5.17 -1.07 -4.18
C THR A 10 -3.96 -0.52 -3.45
N VAL A 11 -3.11 0.20 -4.18
CA VAL A 11 -1.96 0.93 -3.62
C VAL A 11 -2.30 2.41 -3.60
N GLU A 12 -2.18 3.01 -2.44
CA GLU A 12 -2.29 4.44 -2.23
C GLU A 12 -0.94 5.00 -1.77
N VAL A 13 -0.69 6.26 -2.10
CA VAL A 13 0.50 6.98 -1.63
C VAL A 13 0.07 8.08 -0.68
N ARG A 14 0.78 8.19 0.43
CA ARG A 14 0.53 9.19 1.47
C ARG A 14 1.80 9.98 1.74
N LEU A 15 1.65 11.30 1.81
CA LEU A 15 2.71 12.20 2.26
C LEU A 15 2.82 12.13 3.79
N LEU A 16 4.03 11.87 4.27
CA LEU A 16 4.43 12.03 5.66
C LEU A 16 4.88 13.49 5.84
N PRO A 17 4.20 14.29 6.68
CA PRO A 17 4.41 15.73 6.72
C PRO A 17 5.79 16.16 7.22
N ASP A 18 6.49 15.31 7.98
CA ASP A 18 7.86 15.54 8.44
C ASP A 18 8.58 14.18 8.50
N PRO A 19 9.60 13.92 7.65
CA PRO A 19 10.33 14.86 6.79
C PRO A 19 9.83 14.98 5.32
N CYS A 20 8.56 15.31 5.07
CA CYS A 20 8.00 15.50 3.71
C CYS A 20 8.29 14.33 2.73
N LEU A 21 8.35 13.10 3.25
CA LEU A 21 8.59 11.88 2.46
C LEU A 21 7.28 11.17 2.14
N TRP A 22 7.32 10.23 1.20
CA TRP A 22 6.17 9.47 0.77
C TRP A 22 6.21 8.05 1.30
N CYS A 23 5.07 7.48 1.64
CA CYS A 23 4.93 6.05 1.91
C CYS A 23 3.81 5.46 1.08
N TRP A 24 3.91 4.17 0.74
CA TRP A 24 2.79 3.41 0.19
C TRP A 24 1.98 2.73 1.29
N GLU A 25 0.68 2.64 1.05
CA GLU A 25 -0.29 1.88 1.83
C GLU A 25 -1.06 0.96 0.88
N ILE A 26 -1.24 -0.31 1.26
CA ILE A 26 -2.10 -1.25 0.56
C ILE A 26 -3.42 -1.28 1.30
N ARG A 27 -4.52 -0.99 0.60
CA ARG A 27 -5.87 -0.96 1.16
C ARG A 27 -6.78 -1.96 0.48
N ASP A 28 -7.74 -2.49 1.23
CA ASP A 28 -8.90 -3.16 0.65
C ASP A 28 -9.83 -2.09 0.05
N ALA A 29 -10.02 -2.08 -1.27
CA ALA A 29 -10.86 -1.07 -1.92
C ALA A 29 -12.36 -1.24 -1.65
N GLU A 30 -12.82 -2.40 -1.17
CA GLU A 30 -14.23 -2.59 -0.81
C GLU A 30 -14.52 -2.07 0.60
N ARG A 31 -13.58 -2.26 1.53
CA ARG A 31 -13.75 -1.88 2.95
C ARG A 31 -13.07 -0.57 3.33
N GLY A 32 -12.08 -0.13 2.56
CA GLY A 32 -11.17 0.97 2.89
C GLY A 32 -10.13 0.60 3.95
N ASP A 33 -10.08 -0.65 4.38
CA ASP A 33 -9.23 -1.11 5.48
C ASP A 33 -7.75 -1.08 5.05
N LEU A 34 -6.88 -0.58 5.94
CA LEU A 34 -5.43 -0.64 5.76
C LEU A 34 -4.94 -2.08 5.97
N VAL A 35 -4.36 -2.66 4.92
CA VAL A 35 -3.81 -4.02 4.94
C VAL A 35 -2.32 -4.00 5.29
N GLU A 36 -1.54 -3.16 4.61
CA GLU A 36 -0.10 -2.99 4.88
C GLU A 36 0.35 -1.54 4.63
N SER A 37 1.43 -1.13 5.30
CA SER A 37 2.06 0.18 5.14
C SER A 37 3.57 0.06 5.19
N SER A 38 4.26 0.70 4.25
CA SER A 38 5.73 0.81 4.29
C SER A 38 6.22 1.60 5.50
N TRP A 39 5.45 2.57 5.98
CA TRP A 39 5.85 3.38 7.13
C TRP A 39 5.49 2.70 8.45
N ALA A 40 4.22 2.33 8.64
CA ALA A 40 3.79 1.77 9.92
C ALA A 40 4.38 0.37 10.21
N GLY A 41 4.72 -0.40 9.17
CA GLY A 41 5.31 -1.72 9.30
C GLY A 41 6.84 -1.73 9.18
N GLU A 42 7.37 -1.11 8.13
CA GLU A 42 8.78 -1.24 7.74
C GLU A 42 9.61 0.03 7.95
N TRP A 43 8.98 1.13 8.42
CA TRP A 43 9.60 2.45 8.61
C TRP A 43 10.35 2.94 7.35
N THR A 44 9.84 2.57 6.19
CA THR A 44 10.39 2.92 4.89
C THR A 44 9.58 4.06 4.30
N ALA A 45 10.28 5.11 3.89
CA ALA A 45 9.72 6.24 3.17
C ALA A 45 10.57 6.51 1.91
N TYR A 46 9.99 7.23 0.97
CA TYR A 46 10.53 7.46 -0.37
C TYR A 46 10.56 8.95 -0.68
N ASP A 47 11.47 9.37 -1.54
CA ASP A 47 11.65 10.78 -1.88
C ASP A 47 10.52 11.29 -2.81
N SER A 48 9.76 10.39 -3.45
CA SER A 48 8.68 10.76 -4.36
C SER A 48 7.45 9.85 -4.26
N ALA A 49 6.29 10.40 -4.62
CA ALA A 49 5.04 9.67 -4.73
C ALA A 49 5.13 8.52 -5.76
N ASP A 50 5.79 8.75 -6.90
CA ASP A 50 5.94 7.73 -7.95
C ASP A 50 6.81 6.54 -7.50
N GLU A 51 7.88 6.82 -6.74
CA GLU A 51 8.72 5.78 -6.16
C GLU A 51 7.95 4.97 -5.12
N ALA A 52 7.23 5.64 -4.21
CA ALA A 52 6.38 4.98 -3.23
C ALA A 52 5.32 4.10 -3.93
N TYR A 53 4.64 4.62 -4.95
CA TYR A 53 3.63 3.89 -5.70
C TYR A 53 4.22 2.66 -6.41
N SER A 54 5.38 2.82 -7.04
CA SER A 54 6.10 1.74 -7.72
C SER A 54 6.51 0.63 -6.76
N ALA A 55 7.02 1.00 -5.57
CA ALA A 55 7.37 0.07 -4.51
C ALA A 55 6.14 -0.66 -3.96
N GLY A 56 5.05 0.07 -3.68
CA GLY A 56 3.77 -0.50 -3.23
C GLY A 56 3.18 -1.48 -4.25
N ARG A 57 3.21 -1.15 -5.55
CA ARG A 57 2.78 -2.06 -6.62
C ARG A 57 3.56 -3.36 -6.67
N ARG A 58 4.88 -3.30 -6.43
CA ARG A 58 5.72 -4.51 -6.33
C ARG A 58 5.32 -5.36 -5.13
N ARG A 59 5.02 -4.72 -3.99
CA ARG A 59 4.53 -5.42 -2.79
C ARG A 59 3.18 -6.07 -3.02
N LEU A 60 2.21 -5.33 -3.58
CA LEU A 60 0.89 -5.84 -3.93
C LEU A 60 0.98 -7.05 -4.89
N SER A 61 1.86 -6.98 -5.89
CA SER A 61 2.08 -8.10 -6.82
C SER A 61 2.66 -9.35 -6.14
N ARG A 62 3.38 -9.20 -5.02
CA ARG A 62 3.88 -10.33 -4.20
C ARG A 62 2.77 -10.89 -3.31
N LEU A 63 1.90 -10.04 -2.78
CA LEU A 63 0.73 -10.46 -1.98
C LEU A 63 -0.27 -11.24 -2.84
N ALA A 64 -0.54 -10.79 -4.06
CA ALA A 64 -1.44 -11.48 -4.99
C ALA A 64 -0.93 -12.85 -5.47
N ARG A 65 0.34 -13.18 -5.19
CA ARG A 65 0.94 -14.49 -5.51
C ARG A 65 0.98 -15.45 -4.31
N ARG A 66 0.57 -14.99 -3.12
CA ARG A 66 0.48 -15.81 -1.91
C ARG A 66 -0.92 -16.41 -1.81
#